data_AF-A0A1S9CVD7-F1
#
_entry.id   AF-A0A1S9CVD7-F1
#
_cell.length_a   1.000
_cell.length_b   1.000
_cell.length_c   1.000
_cell.angle_alpha   90.00
_cell.angle_beta   90.00
_cell.angle_gamma   90.00
#
_symmetry.space_group_name_H-M   'P 1'
#
loop_
_entity.id
_entity.type
_entity.pdbx_description
1 polymer ?
#
loop_
_entity_poly.entity_id
_entity_poly.type
_entity_poly.pdbx_seq_one_letter_code
_entity_poly.pdbx_strand_id
1 'polypeptide(L)'
;MAETAAHLVDHAIPRVPVRQWVLSFPISLRLLFAAHPDLLAPVLQIVPQAIATFLIQQAGLKRTEAHTGAVTLIRRFGSAANLNIHLHCLVLDGVYRSTEGVPEFHAVRAPTSVQLQALLGRIIKPSCGYGHVKAISFEEQGMTYLADSDPEARASAELTAHSSRCGRRTGTNALSNT
;
A
#
# COMPACT_ATOMS: atom_id res chain seq x y z
N MET A 1 3.89 -15.45 3.71
CA MET A 1 3.65 -14.28 2.82
C MET A 1 4.64 -14.17 1.69
N ALA A 2 5.94 -14.45 1.88
CA ALA A 2 6.84 -14.53 0.72
C ALA A 2 6.30 -15.48 -0.35
N GLU A 3 5.78 -16.65 0.08
CA GLU A 3 5.12 -17.64 -0.80
C GLU A 3 3.84 -17.12 -1.47
N THR A 4 2.88 -16.54 -0.72
CA THR A 4 1.66 -15.97 -1.30
C THR A 4 1.96 -14.83 -2.28
N ALA A 5 2.93 -13.97 -1.94
CA ALA A 5 3.36 -12.88 -2.80
C ALA A 5 4.05 -13.42 -4.07
N ALA A 6 4.92 -14.42 -3.93
CA ALA A 6 5.55 -15.09 -5.06
C ALA A 6 4.50 -15.74 -5.96
N HIS A 7 3.54 -16.47 -5.39
CA HIS A 7 2.46 -17.09 -6.16
C HIS A 7 1.62 -16.07 -6.94
N LEU A 8 1.24 -14.95 -6.31
CA LEU A 8 0.53 -13.86 -7.00
C LEU A 8 1.38 -13.25 -8.11
N VAL A 9 2.67 -12.97 -7.82
CA VAL A 9 3.60 -12.47 -8.83
C VAL A 9 3.71 -13.45 -9.98
N ASP A 10 3.88 -14.75 -9.73
CA ASP A 10 4.17 -15.74 -10.75
C ASP A 10 2.96 -16.11 -11.60
N HIS A 11 1.76 -16.11 -11.02
CA HIS A 11 0.57 -16.68 -11.67
C HIS A 11 -0.57 -15.68 -11.93
N ALA A 12 -0.67 -14.58 -11.17
CA ALA A 12 -1.79 -13.65 -11.30
C ALA A 12 -1.40 -12.29 -11.91
N ILE A 13 -0.17 -11.82 -11.63
CA ILE A 13 0.30 -10.51 -12.10
C ILE A 13 0.92 -10.66 -13.51
N PRO A 14 0.72 -9.69 -14.44
CA PRO A 14 1.40 -9.67 -15.73
C PRO A 14 2.93 -9.73 -15.59
N ARG A 15 3.62 -10.18 -16.65
CA ARG A 15 5.10 -10.29 -16.70
C ARG A 15 5.79 -8.92 -16.84
N VAL A 16 5.58 -8.05 -15.85
CA VAL A 16 6.23 -6.74 -15.71
C VAL A 16 6.85 -6.61 -14.33
N PRO A 17 7.82 -5.70 -14.13
CA PRO A 17 8.41 -5.45 -12.82
C PRO A 17 7.34 -5.11 -11.75
N VAL A 18 7.49 -5.69 -10.56
CA VAL A 18 6.58 -5.50 -9.41
C VAL A 18 7.38 -4.98 -8.22
N ARG A 19 6.79 -4.05 -7.47
CA ARG A 19 7.31 -3.50 -6.22
C ARG A 19 6.37 -3.84 -5.07
N GLN A 20 6.93 -4.37 -3.99
CA GLN A 20 6.22 -4.55 -2.74
C GLN A 20 6.30 -3.25 -1.93
N TRP A 21 5.14 -2.76 -1.51
CA TRP A 21 4.99 -1.66 -0.59
C TRP A 21 4.46 -2.19 0.73
N VAL A 22 5.13 -1.88 1.83
CA VAL A 22 4.71 -2.29 3.18
C VAL A 22 4.34 -1.05 3.96
N LEU A 23 3.07 -0.96 4.39
CA LEU A 23 2.58 0.13 5.24
C LEU A 23 2.32 -0.42 6.65
N SER A 24 3.10 0.07 7.62
CA SER A 24 3.00 -0.34 9.02
C SER A 24 2.40 0.79 9.85
N PHE A 25 1.34 0.49 10.60
CA PHE A 25 0.62 1.47 11.41
C PHE A 25 1.25 1.65 12.81
N PRO A 26 1.04 2.80 13.47
CA PRO A 26 1.24 2.97 14.92
C PRO A 26 0.54 1.87 15.74
N ILE A 27 1.07 1.52 16.92
CA ILE A 27 0.50 0.43 17.76
C ILE A 27 -0.98 0.67 18.08
N SER A 28 -1.34 1.91 18.43
CA SER A 28 -2.72 2.31 18.73
C SER A 28 -3.68 2.02 17.56
N LEU A 29 -3.27 2.36 16.33
CA LEU A 29 -4.07 2.09 15.13
C LEU A 29 -4.16 0.59 14.81
N ARG A 30 -3.12 -0.20 15.09
CA ARG A 30 -3.20 -1.66 14.93
C ARG A 30 -4.24 -2.27 15.87
N LEU A 31 -4.31 -1.81 17.12
CA LEU A 31 -5.33 -2.24 18.07
C LEU A 31 -6.72 -1.81 17.62
N LEU A 32 -6.87 -0.56 17.18
CA LEU A 32 -8.13 -0.03 16.68
C LEU A 32 -8.66 -0.84 15.47
N PHE A 33 -7.83 -1.11 14.47
CA PHE A 33 -8.23 -1.91 13.31
C PHE A 33 -8.50 -3.39 13.64
N ALA A 34 -7.94 -3.89 14.74
CA ALA A 34 -8.21 -5.24 15.20
C ALA A 34 -9.61 -5.35 15.80
N ALA A 35 -10.00 -4.34 16.61
CA ALA A 35 -11.33 -4.24 17.21
C ALA A 35 -12.41 -3.85 16.19
N HIS A 36 -12.09 -2.94 15.26
CA HIS A 36 -13.03 -2.39 14.27
C HIS A 36 -12.48 -2.52 12.85
N PRO A 37 -12.56 -3.71 12.23
CA PRO A 37 -11.99 -3.95 10.91
C PRO A 37 -12.63 -3.09 9.80
N ASP A 38 -13.85 -2.60 9.97
CA ASP A 38 -14.54 -1.72 9.01
C ASP A 38 -13.80 -0.39 8.81
N LEU A 39 -13.08 0.08 9.84
CA LEU A 39 -12.25 1.28 9.76
C LEU A 39 -11.04 1.11 8.83
N LEU A 40 -10.69 -0.12 8.45
CA LEU A 40 -9.62 -0.40 7.50
C LEU A 40 -10.09 -0.22 6.04
N ALA A 41 -11.39 -0.30 5.76
CA ALA A 41 -11.91 -0.22 4.39
C ALA A 41 -11.56 1.10 3.68
N PRO A 42 -11.70 2.29 4.30
CA PRO A 42 -11.25 3.54 3.68
C PRO A 42 -9.74 3.57 3.43
N VAL A 43 -8.94 3.04 4.36
CA VAL A 43 -7.48 2.96 4.22
C VAL A 43 -7.09 2.10 3.01
N LEU A 44 -7.80 0.97 2.81
CA LEU A 44 -7.60 0.08 1.67
C LEU A 44 -7.97 0.73 0.33
N GLN A 45 -8.76 1.80 0.32
CA GLN A 45 -9.04 2.58 -0.89
C GLN A 45 -7.99 3.67 -1.11
N ILE A 46 -7.64 4.43 -0.05
CA ILE A 46 -6.74 5.58 -0.14
C ILE A 46 -5.32 5.16 -0.52
N VAL A 47 -4.80 4.09 0.09
CA VAL A 47 -3.41 3.64 -0.11
C VAL A 47 -3.11 3.31 -1.59
N PRO A 48 -3.85 2.39 -2.26
CA PRO A 48 -3.59 2.10 -3.66
C PRO A 48 -3.86 3.30 -4.58
N GLN A 49 -4.85 4.15 -4.28
CA GLN A 49 -5.10 5.37 -5.05
C GLN A 49 -3.93 6.37 -4.95
N ALA A 50 -3.38 6.57 -3.76
CA ALA A 50 -2.23 7.43 -3.54
C ALA A 50 -0.99 6.92 -4.30
N ILE A 51 -0.74 5.60 -4.23
CA ILE A 51 0.37 4.97 -4.96
C ILE A 51 0.15 5.09 -6.48
N ALA A 52 -1.04 4.80 -6.99
CA ALA A 52 -1.38 4.94 -8.41
C ALA A 52 -1.11 6.37 -8.91
N THR A 53 -1.53 7.36 -8.14
CA THR A 53 -1.31 8.78 -8.45
C THR A 53 0.18 9.12 -8.51
N PHE A 54 0.95 8.60 -7.55
CA PHE A 54 2.39 8.77 -7.52
C PHE A 54 3.07 8.15 -8.75
N LEU A 55 2.70 6.93 -9.13
CA LEU A 55 3.27 6.24 -10.29
C LEU A 55 2.97 6.97 -11.61
N ILE A 56 1.74 7.45 -11.78
CA ILE A 56 1.32 8.22 -12.96
C ILE A 56 2.10 9.54 -13.06
N GLN A 57 2.26 10.25 -11.92
CA GLN A 57 3.08 11.46 -11.85
C GLN A 57 4.55 11.19 -12.17
N GLN A 58 5.11 10.09 -11.65
CA GLN A 58 6.48 9.66 -11.95
C GLN A 58 6.70 9.36 -13.43
N ALA A 59 5.69 8.80 -14.10
CA ALA A 59 5.72 8.53 -15.53
C ALA A 59 5.55 9.80 -16.40
N GLY A 60 5.23 10.95 -15.80
CA GLY A 60 4.96 12.19 -16.53
C GLY A 60 3.66 12.17 -17.33
N LEU A 61 2.68 11.34 -16.92
CA LEU A 61 1.42 11.14 -17.62
C LEU A 61 0.23 11.74 -16.85
N LYS A 62 -0.90 11.92 -17.56
CA LYS A 62 -2.18 12.22 -16.92
C LYS A 62 -2.90 10.94 -16.50
N ARG A 63 -3.81 11.05 -15.54
CA ARG A 63 -4.64 9.91 -15.08
C ARG A 63 -5.50 9.29 -16.19
N THR A 64 -5.89 10.06 -17.19
CA THR A 64 -6.66 9.60 -18.36
C THR A 64 -5.80 8.84 -19.37
N GLU A 65 -4.48 8.92 -19.27
CA GLU A 65 -3.52 8.37 -20.22
C GLU A 65 -2.80 7.14 -19.66
N ALA A 66 -3.02 6.78 -18.39
CA ALA A 66 -2.22 5.78 -17.70
C ALA A 66 -3.03 4.95 -16.70
N HIS A 67 -2.81 3.64 -16.72
CA HIS A 67 -3.41 2.66 -15.83
C HIS A 67 -2.35 2.02 -14.95
N THR A 68 -2.72 1.71 -13.71
CA THR A 68 -1.83 1.05 -12.72
C THR A 68 -2.48 -0.25 -12.26
N GLY A 69 -1.70 -1.13 -11.62
CA GLY A 69 -2.20 -2.36 -11.04
C GLY A 69 -1.63 -2.58 -9.65
N ALA A 70 -2.47 -2.98 -8.70
CA ALA A 70 -2.07 -3.30 -7.34
C ALA A 70 -2.92 -4.43 -6.75
N VAL A 71 -2.30 -5.27 -5.94
CA VAL A 71 -2.97 -6.23 -5.06
C VAL A 71 -2.56 -5.91 -3.63
N THR A 72 -3.53 -5.64 -2.76
CA THR A 72 -3.30 -5.32 -1.34
C THR A 72 -3.69 -6.50 -0.47
N LEU A 73 -2.76 -6.98 0.34
CA LEU A 73 -2.98 -8.00 1.36
C LEU A 73 -2.97 -7.35 2.75
N ILE A 74 -3.96 -7.68 3.56
CA ILE A 74 -4.01 -7.31 4.97
C ILE A 74 -3.28 -8.40 5.75
N ARG A 75 -2.16 -8.06 6.38
CA ARG A 75 -1.52 -8.96 7.34
C ARG A 75 -1.98 -8.57 8.73
N ARG A 76 -2.55 -9.52 9.48
CA ARG A 76 -3.02 -9.29 10.86
C ARG A 76 -2.01 -9.70 11.93
N PHE A 77 -1.03 -10.55 11.59
CA PHE A 77 -0.08 -11.12 12.55
C PHE A 77 1.38 -11.01 12.10
N GLY A 78 2.28 -10.86 13.08
CA GLY A 78 3.72 -11.00 12.91
C GLY A 78 4.17 -12.46 12.81
N SER A 79 5.48 -12.69 12.69
CA SER A 79 6.05 -14.05 12.60
C SER A 79 5.82 -14.88 13.86
N ALA A 80 5.72 -14.24 15.02
CA ALA A 80 5.42 -14.87 16.30
C ALA A 80 3.91 -14.94 16.60
N ALA A 81 3.05 -14.80 15.59
CA ALA A 81 1.58 -14.71 15.72
C ALA A 81 1.08 -13.54 16.60
N ASN A 82 1.93 -12.58 16.93
CA ASN A 82 1.54 -11.37 17.64
C ASN A 82 0.69 -10.45 16.76
N LEU A 83 -0.30 -9.76 17.34
CA LEU A 83 -1.13 -8.79 16.62
C LEU A 83 -0.25 -7.74 15.95
N ASN A 84 -0.34 -7.67 14.63
CA ASN A 84 0.43 -6.73 13.83
C ASN A 84 -0.32 -6.47 12.52
N ILE A 85 -1.35 -5.62 12.58
CA ILE A 85 -2.07 -5.19 11.38
C ILE A 85 -1.16 -4.29 10.54
N HIS A 86 -0.93 -4.68 9.29
CA HIS A 86 -0.19 -3.89 8.30
C HIS A 86 -0.56 -4.32 6.89
N LEU A 87 -0.31 -3.46 5.91
CA LEU A 87 -0.65 -3.70 4.52
C LEU A 87 0.57 -4.08 3.71
N HIS A 88 0.43 -5.11 2.88
CA HIS A 88 1.40 -5.46 1.83
C HIS A 88 0.74 -5.22 0.48
N CYS A 89 1.21 -4.23 -0.26
CA CYS A 89 0.71 -3.93 -1.60
C CYS A 89 1.73 -4.39 -2.63
N LEU A 90 1.36 -5.36 -3.47
CA LEU A 90 2.10 -5.73 -4.66
C LEU A 90 1.64 -4.82 -5.79
N VAL A 91 2.50 -3.88 -6.20
CA VAL A 91 2.16 -2.84 -7.16
C VAL A 91 3.05 -2.99 -8.38
N LEU A 92 2.50 -2.85 -9.59
CA LEU A 92 3.32 -2.79 -10.79
C LEU A 92 4.32 -1.62 -10.65
N ASP A 93 5.59 -1.86 -10.97
CA ASP A 93 6.68 -0.88 -10.83
C ASP A 93 6.71 0.10 -12.02
N GLY A 94 5.53 0.62 -12.37
CA GLY A 94 5.27 1.38 -13.58
C GLY A 94 3.78 1.51 -13.90
N VAL A 95 3.48 2.02 -15.08
CA VAL A 95 2.12 2.27 -15.58
C VAL A 95 1.95 1.72 -16.98
N TYR A 96 0.74 1.30 -17.33
CA TYR A 96 0.36 1.05 -18.72
C TYR A 96 -0.17 2.32 -19.35
N ARG A 97 0.35 2.73 -20.51
CA ARG A 97 -0.22 3.84 -21.27
C ARG A 97 -1.50 3.39 -21.96
N SER A 98 -2.53 4.26 -21.93
CA SER A 98 -3.75 4.07 -22.70
C SER A 98 -3.45 4.36 -24.17
N THR A 99 -3.50 3.32 -25.00
CA THR A 99 -3.29 3.38 -26.45
C THR A 99 -4.44 2.67 -27.15
N GLU A 100 -4.75 3.04 -28.39
CA GLU A 100 -5.78 2.33 -29.19
C GLU A 100 -5.36 0.89 -29.56
N GLY A 101 -4.06 0.58 -29.48
CA GLY A 101 -3.49 -0.74 -29.69
C GLY A 101 -3.10 -1.47 -28.40
N VAL A 102 -2.05 -2.29 -28.48
CA VAL A 102 -1.55 -3.08 -27.35
C VAL A 102 -1.03 -2.15 -26.24
N PRO A 103 -1.51 -2.28 -24.98
CA PRO A 103 -1.04 -1.44 -23.88
C PRO A 103 0.47 -1.57 -23.66
N GLU A 104 1.17 -0.42 -23.64
CA GLU A 104 2.61 -0.37 -23.41
C GLU A 104 2.92 -0.12 -21.93
N PHE A 105 3.80 -0.94 -21.33
CA PHE A 105 4.23 -0.77 -19.95
C PHE A 105 5.44 0.17 -19.86
N HIS A 106 5.28 1.28 -19.15
CA HIS A 106 6.35 2.21 -18.81
C HIS A 106 6.77 2.02 -17.35
N ALA A 107 7.94 1.43 -17.14
CA ALA A 107 8.54 1.32 -15.82
C ALA A 107 8.91 2.72 -15.27
N VAL A 108 8.76 2.91 -13.97
CA VAL A 108 9.16 4.17 -13.29
C VAL A 108 10.33 3.93 -12.33
N ARG A 109 11.02 5.00 -11.97
CA ARG A 109 12.09 4.92 -10.97
C ARG A 109 11.53 4.56 -9.59
N ALA A 110 12.38 3.95 -8.76
CA ALA A 110 12.07 3.73 -7.36
C ALA A 110 11.78 5.06 -6.65
N PRO A 111 10.81 5.11 -5.72
CA PRO A 111 10.57 6.30 -4.92
C PRO A 111 11.81 6.64 -4.09
N THR A 112 12.15 7.93 -4.02
CA THR A 112 13.14 8.42 -3.06
C THR A 112 12.53 8.45 -1.66
N SER A 113 13.38 8.53 -0.62
CA SER A 113 12.90 8.70 0.77
C SER A 113 11.99 9.92 0.93
N VAL A 114 12.35 11.06 0.30
CA VAL A 114 11.54 12.28 0.31
C VAL A 114 10.17 12.07 -0.35
N GLN A 115 10.13 11.35 -1.47
CA GLN A 115 8.87 11.04 -2.17
C GLN A 115 7.99 10.10 -1.35
N LEU A 116 8.61 9.15 -0.65
CA LEU A 116 7.90 8.23 0.24
C LEU A 116 7.27 8.97 1.42
N GLN A 117 8.00 9.92 2.03
CA GLN A 117 7.46 10.78 3.08
C GLN A 117 6.32 11.67 2.59
N ALA A 118 6.44 12.26 1.39
CA ALA A 118 5.37 13.04 0.79
C ALA A 118 4.12 12.17 0.50
N LEU A 119 4.32 10.93 0.05
CA LEU A 119 3.23 9.97 -0.18
C LEU A 119 2.54 9.58 1.14
N LEU A 120 3.31 9.33 2.21
CA LEU A 120 2.78 9.08 3.55
C LEU A 120 1.90 10.24 4.01
N GLY A 121 2.36 11.48 3.88
CA GLY A 121 1.56 12.66 4.21
C GLY A 121 0.24 12.76 3.42
N ARG A 122 0.21 12.27 2.17
CA ARG A 122 -1.01 12.19 1.36
C ARG A 122 -1.93 11.04 1.75
N ILE A 123 -1.43 9.98 2.36
CA ILE A 123 -2.24 8.87 2.87
C ILE A 123 -2.85 9.23 4.22
N ILE A 124 -2.07 9.89 5.08
CA ILE A 124 -2.47 10.34 6.41
C ILE A 124 -3.60 11.37 6.33
N LYS A 125 -3.42 12.46 5.56
CA LYS A 125 -4.38 13.58 5.52
C LYS A 125 -5.83 13.14 5.23
N PRO A 126 -6.12 12.35 4.19
CA PRO A 126 -7.47 11.85 3.95
C PRO A 126 -7.91 10.85 5.01
N SER A 127 -7.03 9.97 5.50
CA SER A 127 -7.36 8.98 6.55
C SER A 127 -7.77 9.66 7.87
N CYS A 128 -7.18 10.82 8.19
CA CYS A 128 -7.52 11.63 9.35
C CYS A 128 -8.74 12.56 9.10
N GLY A 129 -8.98 12.97 7.85
CA GLY A 129 -10.11 13.80 7.45
C GLY A 129 -11.47 13.09 7.38
N TYR A 130 -11.50 11.76 7.50
CA TYR A 130 -12.74 11.04 7.80
C TYR A 130 -13.13 11.35 9.25
N GLY A 131 -13.90 12.42 9.42
CA GLY A 131 -14.50 12.89 10.68
C GLY A 131 -15.45 11.91 11.38
N HIS A 132 -15.32 10.61 11.12
CA HIS A 132 -15.90 9.49 11.86
C HIS A 132 -14.88 8.70 12.69
N VAL A 133 -13.57 9.01 12.59
CA VAL A 133 -12.65 8.79 13.73
C VAL A 133 -12.70 10.02 14.66
N LYS A 134 -13.85 10.72 14.71
CA LYS A 134 -14.22 11.50 15.88
C LYS A 134 -14.34 10.49 17.01
N ALA A 135 -13.41 10.55 17.96
CA ALA A 135 -13.54 10.02 19.30
C ALA A 135 -14.57 8.88 19.38
N ILE A 136 -14.18 7.67 18.98
CA ILE A 136 -14.99 6.54 19.40
C ILE A 136 -14.70 6.34 20.89
N SER A 137 -15.33 7.19 21.70
CA SER A 137 -15.61 6.92 23.10
C SER A 137 -16.60 5.77 23.10
N PHE A 138 -16.07 4.55 22.98
CA PHE A 138 -16.76 3.34 23.41
C PHE A 138 -16.81 3.38 24.94
N GLU A 139 -17.79 4.07 25.49
CA GLU A 139 -18.30 3.79 26.83
C GLU A 139 -19.14 2.50 26.78
N GLU A 140 -18.49 1.38 26.53
CA GLU A 140 -19.04 0.09 26.94
C GLU A 140 -17.84 -0.84 27.20
N GLN A 141 -17.67 -1.22 28.48
CA GLN A 141 -16.59 -2.06 29.03
C GLN A 141 -15.29 -1.35 29.47
N GLY A 142 -15.32 -0.06 29.81
CA GLY A 142 -14.34 0.54 30.74
C GLY A 142 -12.89 0.66 30.23
N MET A 143 -12.65 0.70 28.92
CA MET A 143 -11.30 0.88 28.35
C MET A 143 -11.23 2.10 27.44
N THR A 144 -10.86 3.25 28.03
CA THR A 144 -10.52 4.47 27.30
C THR A 144 -9.15 4.29 26.62
N TYR A 145 -9.12 4.00 25.32
CA TYR A 145 -7.90 4.14 24.53
C TYR A 145 -7.65 5.64 24.31
N LEU A 146 -6.80 6.19 25.19
CA LEU A 146 -6.38 7.58 25.31
C LEU A 146 -6.55 8.43 24.04
N ALA A 147 -7.57 9.30 24.09
CA ALA A 147 -7.53 10.61 23.47
C ALA A 147 -6.52 11.45 24.27
N ASP A 148 -5.33 11.65 23.71
CA ASP A 148 -4.40 12.66 24.21
C ASP A 148 -3.94 13.53 23.04
N SER A 149 -3.62 14.77 23.39
CA SER A 149 -3.65 15.97 22.55
C SER A 149 -2.79 15.84 21.28
N ASP A 150 -3.44 15.98 20.13
CA ASP A 150 -2.95 15.80 18.76
C ASP A 150 -2.64 14.34 18.33
N PRO A 151 -3.67 13.48 18.19
CA PRO A 151 -3.54 12.15 17.61
C PRO A 151 -3.10 12.18 16.13
N GLU A 152 -3.27 13.31 15.44
CA GLU A 152 -2.92 13.49 14.03
C GLU A 152 -1.40 13.56 13.86
N ALA A 153 -0.71 14.32 14.71
CA ALA A 153 0.76 14.41 14.70
C ALA A 153 1.43 13.07 15.08
N ARG A 154 0.89 12.35 16.07
CA ARG A 154 1.44 11.04 16.51
C ARG A 154 1.15 9.89 15.55
N ALA A 155 -0.07 9.81 15.01
CA ALA A 155 -0.39 8.80 13.99
C ALA A 155 0.45 8.98 12.72
N SER A 156 0.77 10.23 12.37
CA SER A 156 1.67 10.57 11.28
C SER A 156 3.12 10.17 11.54
N ALA A 157 3.60 10.33 12.78
CA ALA A 157 5.00 10.11 13.15
C ALA A 157 5.42 8.62 13.14
N GLU A 158 4.49 7.67 13.29
CA GLU A 158 4.78 6.25 13.34
C GLU A 158 4.32 5.45 12.11
N LEU A 159 3.51 6.05 11.22
CA LEU A 159 3.14 5.41 9.97
C LEU A 159 4.36 5.28 9.07
N THR A 160 4.84 4.06 8.88
CA THR A 160 6.03 3.82 8.07
C THR A 160 5.68 3.08 6.79
N ALA A 161 6.15 3.61 5.66
CA ALA A 161 6.11 2.91 4.38
C ALA A 161 7.52 2.49 3.97
N HIS A 162 7.65 1.30 3.40
CA HIS A 162 8.86 0.84 2.73
C HIS A 162 8.49 0.29 1.37
N SER A 163 9.38 0.44 0.38
CA SER A 163 9.18 -0.12 -0.93
C SER A 163 10.41 -0.88 -1.40
N SER A 164 10.23 -2.08 -1.95
CA SER A 164 11.31 -2.90 -2.49
C SER A 164 10.85 -3.63 -3.74
N ARG A 165 11.75 -3.78 -4.72
CA ARG A 165 11.43 -4.53 -5.94
C ARG A 165 11.31 -6.01 -5.59
N CYS A 166 10.24 -6.65 -6.05
CA CYS A 166 10.11 -8.10 -5.92
C CYS A 166 11.16 -8.76 -6.82
N GLY A 167 11.79 -9.86 -6.37
CA GLY A 167 12.84 -10.55 -7.11
C GLY A 167 12.41 -10.91 -8.54
N ARG A 168 13.38 -11.04 -9.46
CA ARG A 168 13.07 -11.54 -10.81
C ARG A 168 12.47 -12.93 -10.67
N ARG A 169 11.38 -13.20 -11.40
CA ARG A 169 10.86 -14.57 -11.53
C ARG A 169 12.02 -15.46 -12.00
N THR A 170 12.37 -16.47 -11.23
CA THR A 170 13.32 -17.51 -11.66
C THR A 170 12.61 -18.39 -12.67
N GLY A 171 12.66 -17.98 -13.93
CA GLY A 171 12.14 -18.69 -15.08
C GLY A 171 13.06 -18.41 -16.27
N THR A 172 13.95 -19.36 -16.52
CA THR A 172 14.81 -19.44 -17.70
C THR A 172 13.99 -19.35 -18.98
N ASN A 173 14.19 -18.27 -19.74
CA ASN A 173 14.12 -18.34 -21.20
C ASN A 173 15.47 -18.89 -21.68
N ALA A 174 15.53 -20.20 -21.87
CA ALA A 174 16.32 -20.84 -22.92
C ALA A 174 15.31 -21.81 -23.55
N LEU A 175 14.84 -21.58 -24.78
CA LEU A 175 15.53 -21.85 -26.05
C LEU A 175 14.89 -20.93 -27.11
N SER A 176 15.61 -19.96 -27.67
CA SER A 176 16.30 -20.04 -28.97
C SER A 176 15.39 -20.45 -30.14
N ASN A 177 15.09 -19.48 -31.01
CA ASN A 177 14.72 -19.71 -32.40
C ASN A 177 15.76 -20.62 -33.07
N THR A 178 15.30 -21.73 -33.64
CA THR A 178 15.72 -22.30 -34.92
C THR A 178 14.52 -22.99 -35.53
#